data_AF-A0A1B0DQ43-F1
#
_entry.id   AF-A0A1B0DQ43-F1
#
_cell.length_a   1.000
_cell.length_b   1.000
_cell.length_c   1.000
_cell.angle_alpha   90.00
_cell.angle_beta   90.00
_cell.angle_gamma   90.00
#
_symmetry.space_group_name_H-M   'P 1'
#
loop_
_entity.id
_entity.type
_entity.pdbx_description
1 polymer ?
#
loop_
_entity_poly.entity_id
_entity_poly.type
_entity_poly.pdbx_seq_one_letter_code
_entity_poly.pdbx_strand_id
1 'polypeptide(L)'
;MKKALKRLIVGVVALVLIICIWQHHQTVKISSKYLLNITNFRYIIDQKSCQRLKIHPLALIVVHSAPGNAQKRRVIRETWGSFTGDTMRVIFLLGTTHPTQQMALQDEARLHGDLLQGNFIDDYRNLTYKHTMGLLWSSRECPEAEFVIKVVDDDVFVNSPALLGFLAGTPIRDIQCTHLLSNPVIRNVNSPWYVSPEEFANATYPRYCSGCGIIYPRNVIGSLLRAVNRLKFFWIDDVFVSGIAREMAGVAINEIDNKVLQTPLAEEIASGNANDSLLDQFLYSNEVAERVLRTLWHKSQLRTLN
;
A
#
# COMPACT_ATOMS: atom_id res chain seq x y z
N MET A 1 22.94 -30.11 43.94
CA MET A 1 21.64 -30.03 43.21
C MET A 1 21.26 -28.62 42.74
N LYS A 2 21.22 -27.57 43.58
CA LYS A 2 20.73 -26.23 43.18
C LYS A 2 21.50 -25.54 42.02
N LYS A 3 22.81 -25.75 41.88
CA LYS A 3 23.63 -25.19 40.77
C LYS A 3 23.35 -25.83 39.41
N ALA A 4 23.06 -27.12 39.38
CA ALA A 4 22.75 -27.85 38.14
C ALA A 4 21.38 -27.43 37.58
N LEU A 5 20.39 -27.28 38.46
CA LEU A 5 19.05 -26.82 38.09
C LEU A 5 19.06 -25.38 37.53
N LYS A 6 19.84 -24.46 38.13
CA LYS A 6 20.01 -23.10 37.59
C LYS A 6 20.64 -23.08 36.19
N ARG A 7 21.65 -23.92 35.94
CA ARG A 7 22.28 -24.03 34.60
C ARG A 7 21.33 -24.58 33.56
N LEU A 8 20.49 -25.55 33.93
CA LEU A 8 19.46 -26.11 33.05
C LEU A 8 18.41 -25.05 32.68
N ILE A 9 17.93 -24.27 33.65
CA ILE A 9 16.93 -23.20 33.41
C ILE A 9 17.51 -22.11 32.51
N VAL A 10 18.74 -21.65 32.75
CA VAL A 10 19.39 -20.65 31.89
C VAL A 10 19.58 -21.17 30.47
N GLY A 11 19.96 -22.45 30.31
CA GLY A 11 20.07 -23.10 29.00
C GLY A 11 18.75 -23.17 28.25
N VAL A 12 17.65 -23.52 28.92
CA VAL A 12 16.30 -23.59 28.32
C VAL A 12 15.82 -22.18 27.94
N VAL A 13 16.00 -21.18 28.80
CA VAL A 13 15.61 -19.79 28.49
C VAL A 13 16.41 -19.24 27.31
N ALA A 14 17.73 -19.51 27.26
CA ALA A 14 18.56 -19.12 26.12
C ALA A 14 18.13 -19.83 24.84
N LEU A 15 17.80 -21.13 24.90
CA LEU A 15 17.32 -21.88 23.75
C LEU A 15 15.96 -21.35 23.24
N VAL A 16 15.04 -21.03 24.15
CA VAL A 16 13.73 -20.43 23.81
C VAL A 16 13.92 -19.05 23.21
N LEU A 17 14.80 -18.21 23.76
CA LEU A 17 15.12 -16.90 23.18
C LEU A 17 15.76 -17.04 21.79
N ILE A 18 16.68 -17.99 21.59
CA ILE A 18 17.29 -18.27 20.29
C ILE A 18 16.23 -18.77 19.30
N ILE A 19 15.32 -19.65 19.72
CA ILE A 19 14.22 -20.14 18.87
C ILE A 19 13.23 -19.02 18.56
N CYS A 20 12.90 -18.14 19.51
CA CYS A 20 12.04 -16.98 19.29
C CYS A 20 12.70 -15.95 18.38
N ILE A 21 13.99 -15.67 18.56
CA ILE A 21 14.77 -14.80 17.67
C ILE A 21 14.84 -15.43 16.29
N TRP A 22 15.10 -16.73 16.19
CA TRP A 22 15.13 -17.47 14.92
C TRP A 22 13.76 -17.46 14.24
N GLN A 23 12.66 -17.68 14.97
CA GLN A 23 11.29 -17.56 14.45
C GLN A 23 10.96 -16.11 14.04
N HIS A 24 11.49 -15.12 14.75
CA HIS A 24 11.29 -13.71 14.40
C HIS A 24 12.11 -13.29 13.17
N HIS A 25 13.27 -13.92 12.95
CA HIS A 25 14.18 -13.67 11.82
C HIS A 25 13.98 -14.61 10.61
N GLN A 26 13.02 -15.54 10.65
CA GLN A 26 12.64 -16.32 9.48
C GLN A 26 12.06 -15.37 8.42
N THR A 27 12.90 -14.95 7.48
CA THR A 27 12.48 -14.44 6.18
C THR A 27 11.77 -15.60 5.48
N VAL A 28 10.45 -15.66 5.66
CA VAL A 28 9.62 -16.68 5.02
C VAL A 28 9.85 -16.56 3.52
N LYS A 29 10.46 -17.59 2.92
CA LYS A 29 10.47 -17.78 1.47
C LYS A 29 9.04 -18.10 1.03
N ILE A 30 8.19 -17.08 0.97
CA ILE A 30 6.89 -17.19 0.30
C ILE A 30 7.24 -17.60 -1.14
N SER A 31 6.61 -18.65 -1.66
CA SER A 31 6.85 -19.08 -3.05
C SER A 31 6.34 -18.01 -4.02
N SER A 32 7.12 -17.66 -5.06
CA SER A 32 6.73 -16.66 -6.06
C SER A 32 5.72 -17.17 -7.08
N LYS A 33 5.46 -18.48 -7.10
CA LYS A 33 4.53 -19.12 -8.03
C LYS A 33 3.06 -18.96 -7.62
N TYR A 34 2.80 -18.66 -6.35
CA TYR A 34 1.45 -18.56 -5.82
C TYR A 34 1.14 -17.11 -5.43
N LEU A 35 -0.01 -16.62 -5.88
CA LEU A 35 -0.63 -15.40 -5.39
C LEU A 35 -2.08 -15.73 -5.07
N LEU A 36 -2.37 -15.96 -3.77
CA LEU A 36 -3.67 -16.46 -3.33
C LEU A 36 -4.04 -17.75 -4.05
N ASN A 37 -5.13 -17.75 -4.81
CA ASN A 37 -5.62 -18.86 -5.62
C ASN A 37 -4.99 -18.94 -7.02
N ILE A 38 -4.14 -17.99 -7.43
CA ILE A 38 -3.38 -18.07 -8.69
C ILE A 38 -2.13 -18.92 -8.46
N THR A 39 -2.06 -20.10 -9.09
CA THR A 39 -0.97 -21.08 -8.89
C THR A 39 0.21 -20.94 -9.84
N ASN A 40 0.07 -20.10 -10.86
CA ASN A 40 1.08 -19.80 -11.89
C ASN A 40 1.33 -18.28 -11.95
N PHE A 41 1.36 -17.62 -10.81
CA PHE A 41 1.58 -16.19 -10.74
C PHE A 41 3.00 -15.85 -11.23
N ARG A 42 3.10 -14.77 -12.02
CA ARG A 42 4.35 -14.17 -12.47
C ARG A 42 4.17 -12.68 -12.70
N TYR A 43 5.25 -11.93 -12.49
CA TYR A 43 5.34 -10.56 -12.96
C TYR A 43 5.67 -10.57 -14.47
N ILE A 44 4.82 -9.92 -15.27
CA ILE A 44 5.01 -9.73 -16.71
C ILE A 44 6.03 -8.62 -16.95
N ILE A 45 5.88 -7.52 -16.21
CA ILE A 45 6.85 -6.44 -16.12
C ILE A 45 7.28 -6.40 -14.66
N ASP A 46 8.58 -6.56 -14.44
CA ASP A 46 9.20 -6.55 -13.12
C ASP A 46 10.18 -5.37 -12.99
N GLN A 47 10.52 -5.01 -11.76
CA GLN A 47 11.36 -3.87 -11.45
C GLN A 47 12.63 -4.28 -10.72
N LYS A 48 13.68 -3.46 -10.88
CA LYS A 48 14.95 -3.69 -10.18
C LYS A 48 14.72 -3.61 -8.67
N SER A 49 15.24 -4.58 -7.92
CA SER A 49 15.20 -4.57 -6.46
C SER A 49 15.92 -3.34 -5.88
N CYS A 50 15.52 -2.93 -4.68
CA CYS A 50 16.16 -1.83 -3.94
C CYS A 50 17.63 -2.15 -3.66
N GLN A 51 17.95 -3.40 -3.34
CA GLN A 51 19.34 -3.88 -3.24
C GLN A 51 20.13 -3.66 -4.54
N ARG A 52 19.56 -4.02 -5.71
CA ARG A 52 20.23 -3.87 -7.01
C ARG A 52 20.44 -2.41 -7.40
N LEU A 53 19.55 -1.53 -6.96
CA LEU A 53 19.66 -0.08 -7.13
C LEU A 53 20.56 0.57 -6.08
N LYS A 54 20.95 -0.14 -5.01
CA LYS A 54 21.72 0.37 -3.87
C LYS A 54 21.03 1.54 -3.16
N ILE A 55 19.71 1.46 -3.04
CA ILE A 55 18.88 2.46 -2.36
C ILE A 55 18.28 1.88 -1.08
N HIS A 56 18.07 2.76 -0.10
CA HIS A 56 17.40 2.44 1.17
C HIS A 56 16.28 3.46 1.39
N PRO A 57 15.18 3.38 0.62
CA PRO A 57 14.13 4.37 0.70
C PRO A 57 13.46 4.31 2.08
N LEU A 58 13.09 5.46 2.63
CA LEU A 58 12.22 5.53 3.80
C LEU A 58 10.86 4.91 3.48
N ALA A 59 10.28 5.21 2.31
CA ALA A 59 9.00 4.66 1.88
C ALA A 59 8.99 4.15 0.44
N LEU A 60 8.38 2.99 0.23
CA LEU A 60 7.98 2.50 -1.08
C LEU A 60 6.49 2.79 -1.28
N ILE A 61 6.17 3.68 -2.22
CA ILE A 61 4.80 4.02 -2.60
C ILE A 61 4.38 3.11 -3.75
N VAL A 62 3.36 2.29 -3.52
CA VAL A 62 2.73 1.45 -4.53
C VAL A 62 1.38 2.05 -4.92
N VAL A 63 1.27 2.49 -6.17
CA VAL A 63 0.08 3.18 -6.68
C VAL A 63 -0.73 2.19 -7.52
N HIS A 64 -1.99 1.97 -7.16
CA HIS A 64 -2.90 1.24 -8.04
C HIS A 64 -3.22 2.12 -9.26
N SER A 65 -2.96 1.60 -10.46
CA SER A 65 -3.29 2.26 -11.71
C SER A 65 -3.89 1.25 -12.68
N ALA A 66 -4.48 1.72 -13.78
CA ALA A 66 -4.97 0.86 -14.86
C ALA A 66 -4.06 1.00 -16.11
N PRO A 67 -3.90 -0.05 -16.92
CA PRO A 67 -3.13 -0.02 -18.17
C PRO A 67 -3.38 1.22 -19.05
N GLY A 68 -4.65 1.61 -19.20
CA GLY A 68 -5.06 2.79 -19.98
C GLY A 68 -4.73 4.16 -19.37
N ASN A 69 -4.36 4.23 -18.09
CA ASN A 69 -4.18 5.49 -17.35
C ASN A 69 -2.75 6.07 -17.49
N ALA A 70 -2.14 5.96 -18.67
CA ALA A 70 -0.78 6.47 -18.90
C ALA A 70 -0.65 7.97 -18.59
N GLN A 71 -1.67 8.77 -18.91
CA GLN A 71 -1.70 10.20 -18.60
C GLN A 71 -1.69 10.46 -17.09
N LYS A 72 -2.50 9.74 -16.30
CA LYS A 72 -2.52 9.90 -14.84
C LYS A 72 -1.19 9.52 -14.20
N ARG A 73 -0.58 8.41 -14.63
CA ARG A 73 0.79 8.04 -14.19
C ARG A 73 1.81 9.12 -14.52
N ARG A 74 1.73 9.71 -15.72
CA ARG A 74 2.59 10.84 -16.12
C ARG A 74 2.40 12.05 -15.19
N VAL A 75 1.16 12.41 -14.85
CA VAL A 75 0.88 13.51 -13.91
C VAL A 75 1.55 13.26 -12.57
N ILE A 76 1.44 12.05 -12.02
CA ILE A 76 2.08 11.67 -10.75
C ILE A 76 3.60 11.83 -10.85
N ARG A 77 4.22 11.33 -11.94
CA ARG A 77 5.66 11.48 -12.19
C ARG A 77 6.10 12.94 -12.31
N GLU A 78 5.28 13.82 -12.85
CA GLU A 78 5.57 15.26 -13.01
C GLU A 78 5.26 16.08 -11.74
N THR A 79 4.57 15.50 -10.76
CA THR A 79 4.09 16.21 -9.56
C THR A 79 4.69 15.59 -8.30
N TRP A 80 3.85 15.10 -7.39
CA TRP A 80 4.25 14.62 -6.07
C TRP A 80 5.15 13.38 -6.12
N GLY A 81 5.07 12.59 -7.19
CA GLY A 81 5.92 11.43 -7.41
C GLY A 81 7.36 11.80 -7.77
N SER A 82 7.61 13.00 -8.31
CA SER A 82 8.96 13.47 -8.64
C SER A 82 9.79 13.83 -7.41
N PHE A 83 9.13 14.27 -6.33
CA PHE A 83 9.76 14.77 -5.10
C PHE A 83 10.45 13.69 -4.27
N THR A 84 10.35 12.45 -4.72
CA THR A 84 10.66 11.27 -3.94
C THR A 84 12.15 10.97 -3.89
N GLY A 85 12.95 11.46 -4.85
CA GLY A 85 14.42 11.30 -4.86
C GLY A 85 14.85 9.85 -4.55
N ASP A 86 15.87 9.70 -3.70
CA ASP A 86 16.26 8.39 -3.15
C ASP A 86 15.52 8.05 -1.83
N THR A 87 14.80 9.02 -1.25
CA THR A 87 14.11 8.88 0.05
C THR A 87 12.81 8.11 -0.09
N MET A 88 12.13 8.23 -1.21
CA MET A 88 10.90 7.52 -1.51
C MET A 88 10.99 6.93 -2.91
N ARG A 89 10.34 5.79 -3.12
CA ARG A 89 10.29 5.14 -4.44
C ARG A 89 8.84 4.91 -4.83
N VAL A 90 8.44 5.35 -6.02
CA VAL A 90 7.08 5.15 -6.55
C VAL A 90 7.08 3.99 -7.55
N ILE A 91 6.11 3.09 -7.42
CA ILE A 91 5.87 1.99 -8.38
C ILE A 91 4.38 1.91 -8.67
N PHE A 92 4.02 1.85 -9.95
CA PHE A 92 2.64 1.67 -10.39
C PHE A 92 2.31 0.19 -10.56
N LEU A 93 1.22 -0.25 -9.95
CA LEU A 93 0.74 -1.63 -10.00
C LEU A 93 -0.34 -1.79 -11.08
N LEU A 94 -0.14 -2.76 -11.99
CA LEU A 94 -0.98 -3.00 -13.15
C LEU A 94 -1.32 -4.50 -13.30
N GLY A 95 -2.47 -4.81 -13.87
CA GLY A 95 -2.81 -6.15 -14.37
C GLY A 95 -2.56 -6.30 -15.88
N THR A 96 -2.98 -7.43 -16.44
CA THR A 96 -2.93 -7.72 -17.88
C THR A 96 -3.90 -6.84 -18.66
N THR A 97 -3.54 -6.53 -19.90
CA THR A 97 -4.38 -5.78 -20.84
C THR A 97 -4.32 -6.40 -22.24
N HIS A 98 -5.10 -5.83 -23.16
CA HIS A 98 -5.09 -6.17 -24.58
C HIS A 98 -3.69 -5.97 -25.21
N PRO A 99 -3.33 -6.78 -26.23
CA PRO A 99 -1.98 -6.74 -26.83
C PRO A 99 -1.53 -5.36 -27.32
N THR A 100 -2.44 -4.54 -27.86
CA THR A 100 -2.13 -3.19 -28.33
C THR A 100 -1.68 -2.26 -27.20
N GLN A 101 -2.40 -2.28 -26.07
CA GLN A 101 -2.03 -1.53 -24.87
C GLN A 101 -0.77 -2.11 -24.21
N GLN A 102 -0.58 -3.43 -24.28
CA GLN A 102 0.60 -4.10 -23.72
C GLN A 102 1.92 -3.61 -24.36
N MET A 103 1.93 -3.35 -25.67
CA MET A 103 3.11 -2.80 -26.35
C MET A 103 3.46 -1.39 -25.81
N ALA A 104 2.47 -0.50 -25.70
CA ALA A 104 2.68 0.83 -25.13
C ALA A 104 3.17 0.78 -23.68
N LEU A 105 2.64 -0.14 -22.87
CA LEU A 105 3.12 -0.37 -21.50
C LEU A 105 4.57 -0.85 -21.44
N GLN A 106 5.01 -1.69 -22.38
CA GLN A 106 6.40 -2.14 -22.43
C GLN A 106 7.36 -1.01 -22.83
N ASP A 107 6.93 -0.07 -23.67
CA ASP A 107 7.69 1.14 -23.99
C ASP A 107 7.76 2.07 -22.77
N GLU A 108 6.63 2.29 -22.09
CA GLU A 108 6.57 3.08 -20.84
C GLU A 108 7.45 2.48 -19.74
N ALA A 109 7.40 1.16 -19.54
CA ALA A 109 8.21 0.45 -18.57
C ALA A 109 9.72 0.57 -18.88
N ARG A 110 10.10 0.55 -20.15
CA ARG A 110 11.50 0.75 -20.59
C ARG A 110 11.97 2.18 -20.36
N LEU A 111 11.09 3.16 -20.54
CA LEU A 111 11.42 4.57 -20.38
C LEU A 111 11.54 4.99 -18.91
N HIS A 112 10.61 4.54 -18.05
CA HIS A 112 10.51 5.04 -16.67
C HIS A 112 11.01 4.07 -15.61
N GLY A 113 10.93 2.75 -15.84
CA GLY A 113 11.41 1.77 -14.86
C GLY A 113 10.64 1.78 -13.53
N ASP A 114 9.34 2.05 -13.56
CA ASP A 114 8.48 2.19 -12.38
C ASP A 114 7.14 1.41 -12.49
N LEU A 115 7.00 0.53 -13.46
CA LEU A 115 5.78 -0.27 -13.68
C LEU A 115 5.94 -1.70 -13.17
N LEU A 116 5.03 -2.17 -12.32
CA LEU A 116 4.97 -3.56 -11.88
C LEU A 116 3.67 -4.19 -12.38
N GLN A 117 3.77 -5.21 -13.24
CA GLN A 117 2.62 -5.82 -13.88
C GLN A 117 2.47 -7.30 -13.50
N GLY A 118 1.32 -7.68 -12.94
CA GLY A 118 0.98 -9.07 -12.64
C GLY A 118 0.21 -9.75 -13.78
N ASN A 119 0.26 -11.08 -13.84
CA ASN A 119 -0.47 -11.89 -14.83
C ASN A 119 -1.93 -12.20 -14.47
N PHE A 120 -2.67 -11.20 -13.99
CA PHE A 120 -4.11 -11.29 -13.71
C PHE A 120 -4.86 -10.17 -14.43
N ILE A 121 -6.13 -10.38 -14.74
CA ILE A 121 -6.98 -9.40 -15.42
C ILE A 121 -7.14 -8.17 -14.52
N ASP A 122 -6.83 -6.98 -15.07
CA ASP A 122 -7.00 -5.73 -14.35
C ASP A 122 -8.48 -5.35 -14.31
N ASP A 123 -9.14 -5.70 -13.21
CA ASP A 123 -10.57 -5.47 -12.97
C ASP A 123 -10.81 -5.16 -11.49
N TYR A 124 -11.90 -4.46 -11.18
CA TYR A 124 -12.30 -4.13 -9.81
C TYR A 124 -12.39 -5.36 -8.90
N ARG A 125 -12.88 -6.51 -9.40
CA ARG A 125 -12.95 -7.73 -8.59
C ARG A 125 -11.59 -8.41 -8.38
N ASN A 126 -10.56 -7.96 -9.08
CA ASN A 126 -9.20 -8.48 -9.02
C ASN A 126 -8.22 -7.53 -8.30
N LEU A 127 -8.70 -6.42 -7.74
CA LEU A 127 -7.85 -5.47 -6.98
C LEU A 127 -7.12 -6.14 -5.83
N THR A 128 -7.70 -7.20 -5.25
CA THR A 128 -7.06 -7.99 -4.19
C THR A 128 -5.75 -8.62 -4.64
N TYR A 129 -5.66 -9.10 -5.88
CA TYR A 129 -4.40 -9.59 -6.44
C TYR A 129 -3.40 -8.45 -6.60
N LYS A 130 -3.84 -7.27 -7.05
CA LYS A 130 -2.99 -6.09 -7.23
C LYS A 130 -2.39 -5.63 -5.90
N HIS A 131 -3.22 -5.46 -4.87
CA HIS A 131 -2.79 -5.09 -3.53
C HIS A 131 -1.81 -6.12 -2.96
N THR A 132 -2.18 -7.40 -3.02
CA THR A 132 -1.34 -8.48 -2.48
C THR A 132 -0.02 -8.60 -3.22
N MET A 133 0.01 -8.47 -4.55
CA MET A 133 1.26 -8.55 -5.30
C MET A 133 2.20 -7.39 -4.96
N GLY A 134 1.66 -6.20 -4.69
CA GLY A 134 2.45 -5.03 -4.28
C GLY A 134 3.15 -5.26 -2.94
N LEU A 135 2.41 -5.78 -1.94
CA LEU A 135 2.98 -6.17 -0.65
C LEU A 135 3.97 -7.34 -0.77
N LEU A 136 3.70 -8.29 -1.65
CA LEU A 136 4.59 -9.42 -1.88
C LEU A 136 5.91 -8.98 -2.52
N TRP A 137 5.82 -8.09 -3.51
CA TRP A 137 6.97 -7.53 -4.20
C TRP A 137 7.81 -6.69 -3.24
N SER A 138 7.18 -5.81 -2.43
CA SER A 138 7.90 -4.99 -1.46
C SER A 138 8.65 -5.83 -0.43
N SER A 139 8.03 -6.90 0.07
CA SER A 139 8.66 -7.81 1.04
C SER A 139 9.91 -8.52 0.50
N ARG A 140 9.98 -8.76 -0.81
CA ARG A 140 11.08 -9.51 -1.45
C ARG A 140 12.13 -8.63 -2.11
N GLU A 141 11.67 -7.69 -2.92
CA GLU A 141 12.51 -6.89 -3.81
C GLU A 141 12.84 -5.52 -3.21
N CYS A 142 12.15 -5.10 -2.15
CA CYS A 142 12.49 -3.88 -1.41
C CYS A 142 12.34 -4.04 0.12
N PRO A 143 12.95 -5.07 0.74
CA PRO A 143 12.92 -5.23 2.18
C PRO A 143 13.63 -4.10 2.93
N GLU A 144 14.35 -3.21 2.23
CA GLU A 144 15.02 -2.03 2.75
C GLU A 144 14.09 -0.82 2.94
N ALA A 145 12.84 -0.86 2.46
CA ALA A 145 11.86 0.20 2.68
C ALA A 145 11.27 0.15 4.10
N GLU A 146 11.37 1.20 4.91
CA GLU A 146 10.82 1.22 6.28
C GLU A 146 9.29 1.21 6.28
N PHE A 147 8.69 1.85 5.28
CA PHE A 147 7.26 1.91 5.07
C PHE A 147 6.90 1.48 3.65
N VAL A 148 5.76 0.83 3.51
CA VAL A 148 5.10 0.60 2.22
C VAL A 148 3.78 1.33 2.25
N ILE A 149 3.56 2.20 1.28
CA ILE A 149 2.38 3.06 1.22
C ILE A 149 1.58 2.65 0.00
N LYS A 150 0.39 2.10 0.22
CA LYS A 150 -0.57 1.91 -0.86
C LYS A 150 -1.25 3.26 -1.11
N VAL A 151 -1.20 3.73 -2.35
CA VAL A 151 -2.11 4.79 -2.84
C VAL A 151 -3.20 4.09 -3.64
N VAL A 152 -4.45 4.34 -3.25
CA VAL A 152 -5.57 3.52 -3.69
C VAL A 152 -5.93 3.76 -5.16
N ASP A 153 -5.66 4.96 -5.67
CA ASP A 153 -5.94 5.35 -7.06
C ASP A 153 -4.88 6.32 -7.62
N ASP A 154 -4.87 6.48 -8.94
CA ASP A 154 -3.93 7.33 -9.68
C ASP A 154 -4.40 8.78 -9.92
N ASP A 155 -5.47 9.20 -9.24
CA ASP A 155 -6.03 10.55 -9.19
C ASP A 155 -6.10 11.13 -7.76
N VAL A 156 -5.33 10.53 -6.85
CA VAL A 156 -5.10 11.02 -5.50
C VAL A 156 -3.88 11.95 -5.46
N PHE A 157 -4.00 13.08 -4.77
CA PHE A 157 -2.86 13.93 -4.43
C PHE A 157 -2.20 13.42 -3.14
N VAL A 158 -0.89 13.23 -3.19
CA VAL A 158 -0.07 12.93 -2.01
C VAL A 158 0.77 14.17 -1.70
N ASN A 159 0.66 14.70 -0.48
CA ASN A 159 1.54 15.76 -0.02
C ASN A 159 2.90 15.15 0.39
N SER A 160 3.75 14.87 -0.58
CA SER A 160 5.04 14.21 -0.37
C SER A 160 5.93 14.87 0.71
N PRO A 161 6.06 16.22 0.79
CA PRO A 161 6.76 16.87 1.90
C PRO A 161 6.16 16.56 3.29
N ALA A 162 4.85 16.73 3.45
CA ALA A 162 4.19 16.48 4.74
C ALA A 162 4.25 14.99 5.12
N LEU A 163 4.15 14.10 4.13
CA LEU A 163 4.28 12.66 4.31
C LEU A 163 5.68 12.28 4.81
N LEU A 164 6.74 12.84 4.24
CA LEU A 164 8.10 12.63 4.74
C LEU A 164 8.26 13.08 6.19
N GLY A 165 7.77 14.28 6.52
CA GLY A 165 7.81 14.80 7.89
C GLY A 165 7.05 13.90 8.87
N PHE A 166 5.90 13.38 8.47
CA PHE A 166 5.09 12.47 9.29
C PHE A 166 5.79 11.13 9.55
N LEU A 167 6.37 10.52 8.51
CA LEU A 167 7.07 9.24 8.61
C LEU A 167 8.38 9.34 9.41
N ALA A 168 9.12 10.44 9.26
CA ALA A 168 10.37 10.65 10.00
C ALA A 168 10.12 11.04 11.47
N GLY A 169 9.03 11.74 11.77
CA GLY A 169 8.75 12.27 13.10
C GLY A 169 8.00 11.33 14.05
N THR A 170 7.34 10.29 13.53
CA THR A 170 6.41 9.45 14.32
C THR A 170 6.84 7.99 14.33
N PRO A 171 7.06 7.37 15.51
CA PRO A 171 7.28 5.93 15.61
C PRO A 171 6.01 5.15 15.22
N ILE A 172 5.94 4.70 13.97
CA ILE A 172 4.80 3.96 13.43
C ILE A 172 5.09 2.45 13.53
N ARG A 173 4.31 1.74 14.34
CA ARG A 173 4.41 0.28 14.53
C ARG A 173 3.23 -0.52 13.99
N ASP A 174 2.12 0.18 13.78
CA ASP A 174 0.83 -0.34 13.32
C ASP A 174 0.42 0.34 12.01
N ILE A 175 -0.59 -0.20 11.35
CA ILE A 175 -1.09 0.35 10.08
C ILE A 175 -1.69 1.74 10.33
N GLN A 176 -1.31 2.73 9.53
CA GLN A 176 -1.95 4.06 9.57
C GLN A 176 -2.88 4.19 8.37
N CYS A 177 -4.15 4.47 8.61
CA CYS A 177 -5.12 4.74 7.56
C CYS A 177 -6.36 5.44 8.09
N THR A 178 -7.19 5.88 7.16
CA THR A 178 -8.56 6.26 7.47
C THR A 178 -9.46 5.03 7.51
N HIS A 179 -10.53 5.08 8.28
CA HIS A 179 -11.46 3.95 8.38
C HIS A 179 -12.90 4.44 8.58
N LEU A 180 -13.84 3.62 8.13
CA LEU A 180 -15.27 3.89 8.36
C LEU A 180 -15.68 3.32 9.71
N LEU A 181 -16.44 4.11 10.49
CA LEU A 181 -17.01 3.71 11.78
C LEU A 181 -18.06 2.60 11.65
N SER A 182 -18.73 2.51 10.49
CA SER A 182 -19.74 1.49 10.18
C SER A 182 -19.45 0.88 8.81
N ASN A 183 -19.38 -0.45 8.75
CA ASN A 183 -18.99 -1.19 7.55
C ASN A 183 -20.00 -2.29 7.22
N PRO A 184 -21.27 -1.96 6.91
CA PRO A 184 -22.24 -2.96 6.52
C PRO A 184 -21.86 -3.60 5.20
N VAL A 185 -22.04 -4.90 5.10
CA VAL A 185 -21.90 -5.62 3.83
C VAL A 185 -23.06 -5.24 2.93
N ILE A 186 -22.76 -4.75 1.73
CA ILE A 186 -23.78 -4.32 0.79
C ILE A 186 -24.48 -5.54 0.20
N ARG A 187 -25.75 -5.74 0.56
CA ARG A 187 -26.60 -6.86 0.11
C ARG A 187 -27.56 -6.49 -1.02
N ASN A 188 -27.49 -5.27 -1.55
CA ASN A 188 -28.28 -4.85 -2.70
C ASN A 188 -27.64 -5.39 -3.99
N VAL A 189 -28.30 -6.33 -4.66
CA VAL A 189 -27.84 -6.98 -5.91
C VAL A 189 -27.56 -6.01 -7.07
N ASN A 190 -28.15 -4.83 -7.04
CA ASN A 190 -27.94 -3.80 -8.07
C ASN A 190 -26.72 -2.92 -7.79
N SER A 191 -26.08 -3.07 -6.63
CA SER A 191 -24.86 -2.35 -6.31
C SER A 191 -23.66 -3.03 -6.98
N PRO A 192 -22.73 -2.26 -7.57
CA PRO A 192 -21.45 -2.82 -8.02
C PRO A 192 -20.64 -3.41 -6.85
N TRP A 193 -20.97 -3.04 -5.61
CA TRP A 193 -20.36 -3.53 -4.38
C TRP A 193 -21.17 -4.64 -3.69
N TYR A 194 -22.13 -5.25 -4.40
CA TYR A 194 -22.91 -6.38 -3.88
C TYR A 194 -22.00 -7.55 -3.47
N VAL A 195 -22.24 -8.06 -2.27
CA VAL A 195 -21.59 -9.27 -1.75
C VAL A 195 -22.67 -10.24 -1.27
N SER A 196 -22.62 -11.46 -1.80
CA SER A 196 -23.55 -12.52 -1.43
C SER A 196 -23.27 -13.10 -0.03
N PRO A 197 -24.27 -13.64 0.67
CA PRO A 197 -24.05 -14.33 1.96
C PRO A 197 -23.06 -15.50 1.86
N GLU A 198 -22.97 -16.15 0.69
CA GLU A 198 -22.03 -17.23 0.41
C GLU A 198 -20.58 -16.75 0.26
N GLU A 199 -20.38 -15.54 -0.28
CA GLU A 199 -19.06 -14.89 -0.35
C GLU A 199 -18.60 -14.40 1.02
N PHE A 200 -19.51 -13.81 1.79
CA PHE A 200 -19.22 -13.30 3.13
C PHE A 200 -20.46 -13.42 4.02
N ALA A 201 -20.41 -14.25 5.05
CA ALA A 201 -21.58 -14.59 5.86
C ALA A 201 -22.01 -13.48 6.84
N ASN A 202 -21.06 -12.71 7.38
CA ASN A 202 -21.36 -11.70 8.40
C ASN A 202 -22.10 -10.49 7.81
N ALA A 203 -22.92 -9.82 8.62
CA ALA A 203 -23.64 -8.62 8.21
C ALA A 203 -22.74 -7.38 8.06
N THR A 204 -21.58 -7.38 8.73
CA THR A 204 -20.62 -6.27 8.75
C THR A 204 -19.21 -6.79 8.46
N TYR A 205 -18.42 -5.99 7.74
CA TYR A 205 -17.00 -6.24 7.58
C TYR A 205 -16.23 -5.99 8.88
N PRO A 206 -15.08 -6.66 9.07
CA PRO A 206 -14.13 -6.26 10.11
C PRO A 206 -13.67 -4.81 9.89
N ARG A 207 -13.12 -4.18 10.93
CA ARG A 207 -12.55 -2.84 10.78
C ARG A 207 -11.40 -2.89 9.76
N TYR A 208 -11.54 -2.13 8.68
CA TYR A 208 -10.61 -2.07 7.56
C TYR A 208 -10.30 -0.61 7.20
N CYS A 209 -9.18 -0.40 6.53
CA CYS A 209 -8.76 0.89 6.03
C CYS A 209 -9.60 1.29 4.81
N SER A 210 -10.30 2.41 4.90
CA SER A 210 -11.12 2.97 3.82
C SER A 210 -10.63 4.38 3.54
N GLY A 211 -10.10 4.63 2.35
CA GLY A 211 -9.66 5.96 1.93
C GLY A 211 -8.52 5.89 0.94
N CYS A 212 -7.78 6.99 0.78
CA CYS A 212 -6.92 7.20 -0.38
C CYS A 212 -5.47 6.74 -0.18
N GLY A 213 -5.11 6.36 1.05
CA GLY A 213 -3.78 5.88 1.39
C GLY A 213 -3.76 4.94 2.59
N ILE A 214 -2.90 3.92 2.54
CA ILE A 214 -2.62 3.01 3.65
C ILE A 214 -1.11 2.95 3.87
N ILE A 215 -0.66 3.25 5.09
CA ILE A 215 0.75 3.16 5.48
C ILE A 215 0.98 1.85 6.23
N TYR A 216 1.75 0.96 5.63
CA TYR A 216 2.20 -0.30 6.24
C TYR A 216 3.64 -0.16 6.73
N PRO A 217 3.90 -0.20 8.05
CA PRO A 217 5.28 -0.31 8.52
C PRO A 217 5.86 -1.69 8.16
N ARG A 218 7.16 -1.76 7.88
CA ARG A 218 7.83 -2.98 7.39
C ARG A 218 7.56 -4.21 8.26
N ASN A 219 7.52 -4.02 9.58
CA ASN A 219 7.32 -5.08 10.57
C ASN A 219 5.99 -5.84 10.40
N VAL A 220 4.94 -5.21 9.86
CA VAL A 220 3.62 -5.86 9.70
C VAL A 220 3.47 -6.59 8.37
N ILE A 221 4.26 -6.27 7.34
CA ILE A 221 4.07 -6.83 5.98
C ILE A 221 4.21 -8.36 6.00
N GLY A 222 5.21 -8.88 6.72
CA GLY A 222 5.44 -10.32 6.80
C GLY A 222 4.29 -11.08 7.48
N SER A 223 3.66 -10.52 8.51
CA SER A 223 2.51 -11.14 9.18
C SER A 223 1.26 -11.07 8.31
N LEU A 224 1.03 -9.93 7.64
CA LEU A 224 -0.07 -9.76 6.68
C LEU A 224 0.01 -10.79 5.55
N LEU A 225 1.17 -10.93 4.90
CA LEU A 225 1.36 -11.89 3.81
C LEU A 225 1.16 -13.36 4.26
N ARG A 226 1.53 -13.70 5.51
CA ARG A 226 1.23 -15.03 6.08
C ARG A 226 -0.26 -15.25 6.31
N ALA A 227 -0.98 -14.24 6.77
CA ALA A 227 -2.43 -14.31 6.96
C ALA A 227 -3.15 -14.43 5.61
N VAL A 228 -2.83 -13.56 4.65
CA VAL A 228 -3.33 -13.56 3.27
C VAL A 228 -3.22 -14.95 2.63
N ASN A 229 -2.08 -15.63 2.76
CA ASN A 229 -1.88 -16.97 2.18
C ASN A 229 -2.74 -18.08 2.80
N ARG A 230 -3.37 -17.84 3.95
CA ARG A 230 -4.25 -18.81 4.63
C ARG A 230 -5.73 -18.51 4.41
N LEU A 231 -6.05 -17.35 3.88
CA LEU A 231 -7.42 -16.90 3.69
C LEU A 231 -7.94 -17.31 2.31
N LYS A 232 -9.25 -17.57 2.25
CA LYS A 232 -9.96 -17.72 0.98
C LYS A 232 -10.05 -16.35 0.33
N PHE A 233 -9.77 -16.28 -0.98
CA PHE A 233 -9.85 -15.06 -1.77
C PHE A 233 -11.20 -14.34 -1.54
N PHE A 234 -11.11 -13.02 -1.32
CA PHE A 234 -12.23 -12.10 -1.30
C PHE A 234 -11.86 -10.90 -2.17
N TRP A 235 -12.79 -10.38 -2.96
CA TRP A 235 -12.45 -9.50 -4.07
C TRP A 235 -12.20 -8.04 -3.66
N ILE A 236 -12.82 -7.57 -2.57
CA ILE A 236 -12.62 -6.22 -2.02
C ILE A 236 -11.29 -6.20 -1.26
N ASP A 237 -10.30 -5.55 -1.84
CA ASP A 237 -8.90 -5.63 -1.41
C ASP A 237 -8.63 -4.97 -0.07
N ASP A 238 -9.26 -3.83 0.19
CA ASP A 238 -9.14 -3.13 1.46
C ASP A 238 -9.73 -3.95 2.61
N VAL A 239 -10.92 -4.53 2.42
CA VAL A 239 -11.54 -5.44 3.39
C VAL A 239 -10.68 -6.69 3.58
N PHE A 240 -10.18 -7.27 2.49
CA PHE A 240 -9.42 -8.51 2.55
C PHE A 240 -8.07 -8.35 3.25
N VAL A 241 -7.27 -7.36 2.86
CA VAL A 241 -5.90 -7.17 3.37
C VAL A 241 -5.91 -6.43 4.70
N SER A 242 -6.52 -5.24 4.75
CA SER A 242 -6.47 -4.37 5.93
C SER A 242 -7.57 -4.67 6.97
N GLY A 243 -8.58 -5.46 6.59
CA GLY A 243 -9.60 -6.00 7.49
C GLY A 243 -9.26 -7.43 7.93
N ILE A 244 -9.63 -8.41 7.11
CA ILE A 244 -9.61 -9.84 7.45
C ILE A 244 -8.17 -10.33 7.74
N ALA A 245 -7.23 -10.09 6.83
CA ALA A 245 -5.84 -10.55 7.01
C ALA A 245 -5.14 -9.83 8.16
N ARG A 246 -5.41 -8.54 8.34
CA ARG A 246 -4.93 -7.76 9.49
C ARG A 246 -5.43 -8.33 10.83
N GLU A 247 -6.73 -8.62 10.97
CA GLU A 247 -7.27 -9.19 12.20
C GLU A 247 -6.65 -10.55 12.51
N MET A 248 -6.53 -11.40 11.51
CA MET A 248 -5.86 -12.69 11.65
C MET A 248 -4.37 -12.55 12.03
N ALA A 249 -3.71 -11.50 11.54
CA ALA A 249 -2.33 -11.18 11.87
C ALA A 249 -2.15 -10.50 13.23
N GLY A 250 -3.23 -10.10 13.91
CA GLY A 250 -3.18 -9.39 15.19
C GLY A 250 -2.57 -7.99 15.10
N VAL A 251 -2.70 -7.32 13.95
CA VAL A 251 -2.13 -5.98 13.70
C VAL A 251 -3.19 -4.90 13.98
N ALA A 252 -2.82 -3.82 14.67
CA ALA A 252 -3.75 -2.73 14.94
C ALA A 252 -3.81 -1.71 13.79
N ILE A 253 -4.83 -0.84 13.84
CA ILE A 253 -4.99 0.32 12.96
C ILE A 253 -4.96 1.57 13.83
N ASN A 254 -4.13 2.53 13.47
CA ASN A 254 -4.19 3.88 13.99
C ASN A 254 -4.83 4.80 12.95
N GLU A 255 -5.70 5.68 13.44
CA GLU A 255 -6.55 6.52 12.61
C GLU A 255 -5.82 7.79 12.19
N ILE A 256 -5.91 8.12 10.90
CA ILE A 256 -5.40 9.37 10.33
C ILE A 256 -6.50 10.12 9.56
N ASP A 257 -7.74 10.03 10.02
CA ASP A 257 -8.93 10.64 9.37
C ASP A 257 -8.78 12.16 9.20
N ASN A 258 -8.14 12.83 10.16
CA ASN A 258 -7.85 14.26 10.10
C ASN A 258 -6.68 14.63 9.16
N LYS A 259 -6.06 13.65 8.49
CA LYS A 259 -4.96 13.82 7.54
C LYS A 259 -5.38 13.66 6.09
N VAL A 260 -6.69 13.52 5.81
CA VAL A 260 -7.21 13.42 4.43
C VAL A 260 -7.93 14.70 4.02
N LEU A 261 -7.45 15.31 2.95
CA LEU A 261 -8.04 16.48 2.31
C LEU A 261 -9.26 16.07 1.46
N GLN A 262 -10.43 16.50 1.89
CA GLN A 262 -11.69 16.24 1.17
C GLN A 262 -11.74 17.01 -0.17
N THR A 263 -12.33 16.42 -1.20
CA THR A 263 -12.39 17.00 -2.56
C THR A 263 -12.95 18.43 -2.61
N PRO A 264 -14.05 18.79 -1.89
CA PRO A 264 -14.56 20.17 -1.91
C PRO A 264 -13.52 21.18 -1.40
N LEU A 265 -12.85 20.87 -0.30
CA LEU A 265 -11.80 21.73 0.27
C LEU A 265 -10.58 21.78 -0.65
N ALA A 266 -10.23 20.68 -1.32
CA ALA A 266 -9.16 20.65 -2.32
C ALA A 266 -9.43 21.62 -3.48
N GLU A 267 -10.67 21.66 -3.98
CA GLU A 267 -11.10 22.59 -5.03
C GLU A 267 -11.07 24.06 -4.55
N GLU A 268 -11.49 24.33 -3.32
CA GLU A 268 -11.44 25.68 -2.73
C GLU A 268 -10.00 26.19 -2.59
N ILE A 269 -9.08 25.34 -2.10
CA ILE A 269 -7.65 25.68 -2.00
C ILE A 269 -7.07 25.91 -3.40
N ALA A 270 -7.37 25.02 -4.36
CA ALA A 270 -6.88 25.16 -5.73
C ALA A 270 -7.42 26.42 -6.43
N SER A 271 -8.62 26.86 -6.07
CA SER A 271 -9.23 28.09 -6.62
C SER A 271 -8.81 29.36 -5.89
N GLY A 272 -8.05 29.25 -4.79
CA GLY A 272 -7.63 30.39 -3.96
C GLY A 272 -8.72 30.92 -3.01
N ASN A 273 -9.82 30.17 -2.86
CA ASN A 273 -10.95 30.52 -1.99
C ASN A 273 -10.73 30.06 -0.53
N ALA A 274 -9.78 29.15 -0.31
CA ALA A 274 -9.38 28.69 1.02
C ALA A 274 -7.88 28.93 1.26
N ASN A 275 -7.48 28.94 2.53
CA ASN A 275 -6.09 29.17 2.92
C ASN A 275 -5.22 27.94 2.61
N ASP A 276 -4.21 28.13 1.76
CA ASP A 276 -3.26 27.08 1.35
C ASP A 276 -2.45 26.49 2.52
N SER A 277 -2.35 27.19 3.67
CA SER A 277 -1.67 26.65 4.86
C SER A 277 -2.32 25.41 5.45
N LEU A 278 -3.57 25.13 5.08
CA LEU A 278 -4.24 23.89 5.45
C LEU A 278 -3.57 22.66 4.83
N LEU A 279 -2.83 22.81 3.71
CA LEU A 279 -2.16 21.68 3.04
C LEU A 279 -1.15 20.96 3.94
N ASP A 280 -0.48 21.67 4.84
CA ASP A 280 0.53 21.09 5.74
C ASP A 280 -0.09 20.12 6.77
N GLN A 281 -1.42 20.18 6.93
CA GLN A 281 -2.15 19.32 7.86
C GLN A 281 -2.52 17.97 7.24
N PHE A 282 -2.52 17.86 5.90
CA PHE A 282 -3.00 16.69 5.17
C PHE A 282 -1.85 15.92 4.50
N LEU A 283 -1.99 14.60 4.47
CA LEU A 283 -1.06 13.67 3.81
C LEU A 283 -1.57 13.25 2.43
N TYR A 284 -2.88 13.06 2.31
CA TYR A 284 -3.55 12.58 1.11
C TYR A 284 -4.75 13.47 0.80
N SER A 285 -5.19 13.49 -0.46
CA SER A 285 -6.54 13.95 -0.82
C SER A 285 -7.44 12.79 -1.17
N ASN A 286 -8.75 13.04 -1.21
CA ASN A 286 -9.67 12.25 -2.03
C ASN A 286 -9.33 12.39 -3.52
N GLU A 287 -10.05 11.67 -4.37
CA GLU A 287 -9.97 11.85 -5.82
C GLU A 287 -10.14 13.34 -6.21
N VAL A 288 -9.22 13.82 -7.05
CA VAL A 288 -9.18 15.21 -7.53
C VAL A 288 -8.88 15.25 -9.02
N ALA A 289 -9.40 16.28 -9.70
CA ALA A 289 -9.08 16.50 -11.11
C ALA A 289 -7.59 16.83 -11.31
N GLU A 290 -7.03 16.50 -12.48
CA GLU A 290 -5.62 16.77 -12.82
C GLU A 290 -5.23 18.24 -12.57
N ARG A 291 -6.10 19.19 -12.95
CA ARG A 291 -5.89 20.64 -12.71
C ARG A 291 -5.67 20.93 -11.23
N VAL A 292 -6.51 20.37 -10.36
CA VAL A 292 -6.46 20.57 -8.91
C VAL A 292 -5.18 19.94 -8.37
N LEU A 293 -4.88 18.69 -8.73
CA LEU A 293 -3.68 17.98 -8.31
C LEU A 293 -2.41 18.79 -8.62
N ARG A 294 -2.28 19.32 -9.85
CA ARG A 294 -1.15 20.17 -10.24
C ARG A 294 -1.07 21.47 -9.45
N THR A 295 -2.20 22.12 -9.18
CA THR A 295 -2.24 23.35 -8.38
C THR A 295 -1.86 23.09 -6.92
N LEU A 296 -2.41 22.04 -6.30
CA LEU A 296 -2.06 21.61 -4.95
C LEU A 296 -0.57 21.29 -4.84
N TRP A 297 -0.02 20.60 -5.85
CA TRP A 297 1.40 20.31 -5.93
C TRP A 297 2.24 21.59 -5.95
N HIS A 298 1.92 22.53 -6.85
CA HIS A 298 2.65 23.79 -6.95
C HIS A 298 2.63 24.59 -5.64
N LYS A 299 1.45 24.69 -5.00
CA LYS A 299 1.28 25.35 -3.70
C LYS A 299 2.10 24.65 -2.59
N SER A 300 2.14 23.32 -2.57
CA SER A 300 2.94 22.57 -1.58
C SER A 300 4.45 22.82 -1.73
N GLN A 301 4.95 22.92 -2.97
CA GLN A 301 6.37 23.16 -3.23
C GLN A 301 6.82 24.55 -2.76
N LEU A 302 6.03 25.59 -3.04
CA LEU A 302 6.32 26.96 -2.59
C LEU A 302 6.45 27.08 -1.07
N ARG A 303 5.80 26.18 -0.31
CA ARG A 303 5.85 26.17 1.16
C ARG A 303 7.05 25.45 1.72
N THR A 304 7.62 24.49 1.00
CA THR A 304 8.84 23.76 1.44
C THR A 304 10.12 24.58 1.28
N LEU A 305 10.07 25.67 0.48
CA LEU A 305 11.21 26.54 0.16
C LEU A 305 11.29 27.79 1.06
N ASN A 306 10.31 28.01 1.94
CA ASN A 306 10.25 29.12 2.90
C ASN A 306 10.30 28.58 4.33
#